data_AF-M5GA27-F1
#
_entry.id   AF-M5GA27-F1
#
_cell.length_a   1.000
_cell.length_b   1.000
_cell.length_c   1.000
_cell.angle_alpha   90.00
_cell.angle_beta   90.00
_cell.angle_gamma   90.00
#
_symmetry.space_group_name_H-M   'P 1'
#
loop_
_entity.id
_entity.type
_entity.pdbx_description
1 polymer ?
#
loop_
_entity_poly.entity_id
_entity_poly.type
_entity_poly.pdbx_seq_one_letter_code
_entity_poly.pdbx_strand_id
1 'polypeptide(L)' 'DIIQIYGMLNVTPTFHWITHMDEQFAGYGPAHGWWTFLFKQLNKLLKQFKTNHHGGGEMEVTFAHEF' A
#
# COMPACT_ATOMS: atom_id res chain seq x y z
N ASP A 1 0.46 17.36 21.87
CA ASP A 1 1.46 16.98 20.85
C ASP A 1 1.74 15.48 20.92
N ILE A 2 1.98 14.79 19.80
CA ILE A 2 2.08 13.31 19.74
C ILE A 2 3.25 12.81 20.59
N ILE A 3 4.34 13.58 20.62
CA ILE A 3 5.53 13.33 21.45
C ILE A 3 5.18 13.37 22.95
N GLN A 4 4.24 14.22 23.37
CA GLN A 4 3.83 14.33 24.77
C GLN A 4 3.04 13.10 25.24
N ILE A 5 2.27 12.48 24.35
CA ILE A 5 1.40 11.35 24.68
C ILE A 5 2.17 10.03 24.59
N TYR A 6 2.99 9.86 23.56
CA TYR A 6 3.66 8.59 23.28
C TYR A 6 5.15 8.58 23.65
N GLY A 7 5.79 9.75 23.83
CA GLY A 7 7.23 9.86 24.02
C GLY A 7 8.01 9.74 22.71
N MET A 8 9.12 10.47 22.58
CA MET A 8 9.88 10.60 21.33
C MET A 8 10.32 9.24 20.73
N LEU A 9 10.72 8.29 21.58
CA LEU A 9 11.18 6.97 21.13
C LEU A 9 10.07 6.11 20.50
N ASN A 10 8.80 6.41 20.79
CA ASN A 10 7.66 5.63 20.31
C ASN A 10 6.97 6.29 19.11
N VAL A 11 7.44 7.47 18.68
CA VAL A 11 6.91 8.17 17.51
C VAL A 11 7.53 7.55 16.26
N THR A 12 6.70 6.80 15.53
CA THR A 12 7.05 6.21 14.23
C THR A 12 6.66 7.14 13.08
N PRO A 13 7.20 6.94 11.86
CA PRO A 13 6.79 7.68 10.67
C PRO A 13 5.26 7.64 10.41
N THR A 14 4.57 6.59 10.85
CA THR A 14 3.11 6.49 10.75
C THR A 14 2.40 7.61 11.52
N PHE A 15 2.92 8.01 12.70
CA PHE A 15 2.34 9.11 13.45
C PHE A 15 2.50 10.44 12.72
N HIS A 16 3.64 10.67 12.08
CA HIS A 16 3.82 11.82 11.19
C HIS A 16 2.87 11.76 9.98
N TRP A 17 2.67 10.58 9.40
CA TRP A 17 1.75 10.43 8.27
C TRP A 17 0.30 10.78 8.63
N ILE A 18 -0.14 10.39 9.84
CA ILE A 18 -1.50 10.67 10.33
C ILE A 18 -1.76 12.19 10.41
N THR A 19 -0.75 13.03 10.67
CA THR A 19 -0.95 14.48 10.74
C THR A 19 -1.30 15.12 9.41
N HIS A 20 -1.07 14.43 8.29
CA HIS A 20 -1.42 14.90 6.94
C HIS A 20 -2.69 14.23 6.40
N MET A 21 -3.30 13.31 7.16
CA MET A 21 -4.32 12.40 6.66
C MET A 21 -5.64 13.09 6.29
N ASP A 22 -5.93 14.24 6.89
CA ASP A 22 -7.07 15.10 6.59
C ASP A 22 -6.94 15.76 5.22
N GLU A 23 -5.80 16.40 4.92
CA GLU A 23 -5.52 17.00 3.62
C GLU A 23 -5.56 15.93 2.51
N GLN A 24 -5.00 14.77 2.81
CA GLN A 24 -5.00 13.62 1.91
C GLN A 24 -6.41 13.11 1.60
N PHE A 25 -7.29 12.99 2.62
CA PHE A 25 -8.67 12.58 2.39
C PHE A 25 -9.49 13.62 1.64
N ALA A 26 -9.25 14.91 1.88
CA ALA A 26 -9.90 15.98 1.14
C ALA A 26 -9.46 16.01 -0.33
N GLY A 27 -8.18 15.77 -0.62
CA GLY A 27 -7.62 15.81 -1.98
C GLY A 27 -7.85 14.55 -2.81
N TYR A 28 -7.79 13.37 -2.20
CA TYR A 28 -7.76 12.10 -2.93
C TYR A 28 -8.80 11.08 -2.43
N GLY A 29 -9.66 11.46 -1.47
CA GLY A 29 -10.71 10.61 -0.93
C GLY A 29 -10.23 9.46 -0.05
N PRO A 30 -11.10 8.48 0.28
CA PRO A 30 -10.81 7.47 1.28
C PRO A 30 -9.66 6.53 0.90
N ALA A 31 -8.58 6.52 1.71
CA ALA A 31 -7.36 5.75 1.41
C ALA A 31 -7.59 4.24 1.22
N HIS A 32 -8.36 3.62 2.11
CA HIS A 32 -8.63 2.18 2.01
C HIS A 32 -9.54 1.84 0.82
N GLY A 33 -10.56 2.68 0.58
CA GLY A 33 -11.61 2.44 -0.41
C GLY A 33 -11.18 2.74 -1.85
N TRP A 34 -10.31 3.73 -2.06
CA TRP A 34 -9.83 4.08 -3.40
C TRP A 34 -8.39 3.70 -3.64
N TRP A 35 -7.46 4.08 -2.76
CA TRP A 35 -6.04 3.95 -3.09
C TRP A 35 -5.57 2.51 -3.04
N THR A 36 -5.94 1.76 -1.98
CA THR A 36 -5.47 0.37 -1.84
C THR A 36 -6.39 -0.66 -2.50
N PHE A 37 -7.61 -0.29 -2.84
CA PHE A 37 -8.62 -1.21 -3.37
C PHE A 37 -8.16 -1.87 -4.67
N LEU A 38 -7.69 -1.06 -5.63
CA LEU A 38 -7.22 -1.55 -6.92
C LEU A 38 -6.06 -2.54 -6.75
N PHE A 39 -5.03 -2.16 -5.97
CA PHE A 39 -3.87 -3.02 -5.73
C PHE A 39 -4.24 -4.32 -5.02
N LYS A 40 -5.18 -4.30 -4.07
CA LYS A 40 -5.68 -5.52 -3.43
C LYS A 40 -6.36 -6.46 -4.43
N GLN A 41 -7.17 -5.91 -5.34
CA GLN A 41 -7.83 -6.70 -6.37
C GLN A 41 -6.83 -7.25 -7.39
N LEU A 42 -5.86 -6.44 -7.83
CA LEU A 42 -4.79 -6.87 -8.73
C LEU A 42 -3.91 -7.94 -8.09
N ASN A 43 -3.51 -7.78 -6.83
CA ASN A 43 -2.75 -8.80 -6.10
C ASN A 43 -3.51 -10.12 -5.97
N LYS A 44 -4.85 -10.06 -5.81
CA LYS A 44 -5.68 -11.26 -5.81
C LYS A 44 -5.68 -11.93 -7.19
N LEU A 45 -5.81 -11.15 -8.26
CA LEU A 45 -5.76 -11.67 -9.64
C LEU A 45 -4.39 -12.30 -9.93
N LEU A 46 -3.29 -11.62 -9.58
CA LEU A 46 -1.92 -12.13 -9.74
C LEU A 46 -1.74 -13.49 -9.06
N LYS A 47 -2.22 -13.63 -7.83
CA LYS A 47 -2.17 -14.90 -7.08
C LYS A 47 -3.02 -16.03 -7.68
N GLN A 48 -3.99 -15.72 -8.54
CA GLN A 48 -4.84 -16.73 -9.19
C GLN A 48 -4.24 -17.30 -10.48
N PHE A 49 -3.21 -16.66 -11.05
CA PHE A 49 -2.53 -17.20 -12.23
C PHE A 49 -1.73 -18.44 -11.87
N LYS A 50 -1.90 -19.50 -12.66
CA LYS A 50 -1.07 -20.70 -12.53
C LYS A 50 0.33 -20.38 -13.02
N THR A 51 1.31 -20.51 -12.13
CA THR A 51 2.72 -20.27 -12.46
C THR A 51 3.36 -21.40 -13.26
N ASN A 52 2.69 -22.53 -13.55
CA ASN A 52 3.19 -23.62 -14.41
C ASN A 52 4.69 -23.97 -14.19
N HIS A 53 5.13 -24.03 -12.93
CA HIS A 53 6.54 -24.22 -12.51
C HIS A 53 7.52 -23.08 -12.84
N HIS A 54 7.08 -21.97 -13.43
CA HIS A 54 7.81 -20.70 -13.49
C HIS A 54 7.62 -19.94 -12.16
N GLY A 55 8.20 -20.49 -11.09
CA GLY A 55 8.32 -19.81 -9.81
C GLY A 55 9.44 -18.77 -9.80
N GLY A 56 9.56 -17.98 -8.73
CA GLY A 56 10.70 -17.05 -8.55
C GLY A 56 10.48 -15.62 -9.07
N GLY A 57 9.24 -15.22 -9.34
CA GLY A 57 8.91 -13.84 -9.72
C GLY A 57 9.03 -13.53 -11.21
N GLU A 58 9.38 -14.51 -12.06
CA GLU A 58 9.49 -14.30 -13.51
C GLU A 58 8.21 -13.75 -14.13
N MET A 59 7.04 -14.26 -13.69
CA MET A 59 5.74 -13.77 -14.15
C MET A 59 5.49 -12.31 -13.71
N GLU A 60 5.85 -11.94 -12.49
CA GLU A 60 5.70 -10.57 -11.99
C GLU A 60 6.57 -9.59 -12.79
N VAL A 61 7.79 -10.01 -13.15
CA VAL A 61 8.71 -9.24 -14.01
C VAL A 61 8.16 -9.11 -15.44
N THR A 62 7.61 -10.17 -16.02
CA THR A 62 6.97 -10.09 -17.35
C THR A 62 5.82 -9.08 -17.35
N PHE A 63 4.93 -9.13 -16.36
CA PHE A 63 3.84 -8.15 -16.25
C PHE A 63 4.35 -6.71 -16.07
N ALA A 64 5.42 -6.51 -15.28
CA ALA A 64 6.00 -5.17 -15.09
C ALA A 64 6.73 -4.62 -16.32
N HIS A 65 7.15 -5.50 -17.25
CA HIS A 65 7.73 -5.09 -18.52
C HIS A 65 6.68 -4.86 -19.62
N GLU A 66 5.55 -5.55 -19.58
CA GLU A 66 4.51 -5.45 -20.61
C GLU A 66 3.53 -4.28 -20.41
N PHE A 67 3.34 -3.82 -19.16
CA PHE A 67 2.38 -2.76 -18.78
C PHE A 67 3.09 -1.59 -18.10
#